data_AF-A0A5K0ZVT8-F1
#
_entry.id   AF-A0A5K0ZVT8-F1
#
_cell.length_a   1.000
_cell.length_b   1.000
_cell.length_c   1.000
_cell.angle_alpha   90.00
_cell.angle_beta   90.00
_cell.angle_gamma   90.00
#
_symmetry.space_group_name_H-M   'P 1'
#
loop_
_entity.id
_entity.type
_entity.pdbx_description
1 polymer ?
#
loop_
_entity_poly.entity_id
_entity_poly.type
_entity_poly.pdbx_seq_one_letter_code
_entity_poly.pdbx_strand_id
1 'polypeptide(L)'
;LIFLDIACLLVNKSSEDAIHMWEDHRLSPHVAIRSLQNKSLIKINRGMFEMHDQIRDMGREIVLRESLLHSGLRSRLWCVGDAVDALTRFQ
;
A
#
# COMPACT_ATOMS: atom_id res chain seq x y z
N LEU A 1 -6.88 -2.00 3.90
CA LEU A 1 -5.58 -2.71 4.04
C LEU A 1 -4.97 -2.94 2.66
N ILE A 2 -5.41 -3.93 1.88
CA ILE A 2 -4.84 -4.27 0.57
C ILE A 2 -4.67 -3.08 -0.39
N PHE A 3 -5.68 -2.21 -0.54
CA PHE A 3 -5.55 -1.01 -1.38
C PHE A 3 -4.39 -0.09 -0.93
N LEU A 4 -4.29 0.18 0.38
CA LEU A 4 -3.26 1.05 0.93
C LEU A 4 -1.88 0.38 0.87
N ASP A 5 -1.82 -0.94 1.05
CA ASP A 5 -0.59 -1.71 0.90
C ASP A 5 -0.07 -1.60 -0.54
N ILE A 6 -0.96 -1.68 -1.54
CA ILE A 6 -0.59 -1.47 -2.95
C ILE A 6 -0.11 -0.04 -3.17
N ALA A 7 -0.88 0.96 -2.77
CA ALA A 7 -0.56 2.37 -2.99
C ALA A 7 0.77 2.81 -2.32
N CYS A 8 1.04 2.29 -1.13
CA CYS A 8 2.23 2.66 -0.36
C CYS A 8 3.46 1.84 -0.72
N LEU A 9 3.31 0.52 -0.89
CA LEU A 9 4.44 -0.42 -0.86
C LEU A 9 4.59 -1.25 -2.15
N LEU A 10 3.50 -1.57 -2.83
CA LEU A 10 3.50 -2.63 -3.86
C LEU A 10 3.28 -2.15 -5.30
N VAL A 11 3.23 -0.84 -5.56
CA VAL A 11 3.27 -0.34 -6.94
C VAL A 11 4.54 -0.83 -7.63
N ASN A 12 4.39 -1.44 -8.81
CA ASN A 12 5.45 -2.10 -9.56
C ASN A 12 6.14 -3.23 -8.77
N LYS A 13 5.40 -3.97 -7.94
CA LYS A 13 5.86 -5.20 -7.26
C LYS A 13 5.02 -6.40 -7.69
N SER A 14 5.59 -7.59 -7.47
CA SER A 14 4.96 -8.88 -7.78
C SER A 14 3.61 -9.00 -7.10
N SER A 15 2.57 -9.32 -7.87
CA SER A 15 1.25 -9.60 -7.32
C SER A 15 1.19 -10.94 -6.61
N GLU A 16 1.98 -11.92 -7.06
CA GLU A 16 2.01 -13.27 -6.50
C GLU A 16 2.55 -13.27 -5.07
N ASP A 17 3.70 -12.63 -4.84
CA ASP A 17 4.31 -12.51 -3.51
C ASP A 17 3.37 -11.81 -2.51
N ALA A 18 2.70 -10.75 -2.98
CA ALA A 18 1.74 -10.01 -2.16
C ALA A 18 0.49 -10.82 -1.84
N ILE A 19 -0.02 -11.60 -2.79
CA ILE A 19 -1.17 -12.50 -2.58
C ILE A 19 -0.82 -13.51 -1.50
N HIS A 20 0.33 -14.18 -1.61
CA HIS A 20 0.78 -15.14 -0.59
C HIS A 20 0.92 -14.49 0.79
N MET A 21 1.57 -13.33 0.86
CA MET A 21 1.69 -12.57 2.11
C MET A 21 0.30 -12.26 2.72
N TRP A 22 -0.68 -11.83 1.93
CA TRP A 22 -2.01 -11.52 2.44
C TRP A 22 -2.82 -12.77 2.83
N GLU A 23 -2.64 -13.90 2.14
CA GLU A 23 -3.24 -15.19 2.50
C GLU A 23 -2.73 -15.69 3.85
N ASP A 24 -1.42 -15.58 4.11
CA ASP A 24 -0.81 -15.92 5.41
C ASP A 24 -1.39 -15.07 6.55
N HIS A 25 -1.77 -13.82 6.27
CA HIS A 25 -2.46 -12.93 7.21
C HIS A 25 -3.98 -13.15 7.27
N ARG A 26 -4.50 -14.24 6.68
CA ARG A 26 -5.92 -14.62 6.64
C ARG A 26 -6.83 -13.55 6.00
N LEU A 27 -6.29 -12.77 5.07
CA LEU A 27 -7.08 -11.87 4.25
C LEU A 27 -7.67 -12.60 3.05
N SER A 28 -8.53 -11.93 2.29
CA SER A 28 -9.12 -12.47 1.05
C SER A 28 -8.61 -11.70 -0.18
N PRO A 29 -7.32 -11.86 -0.56
CA PRO A 29 -6.71 -11.01 -1.58
C PRO A 29 -7.35 -11.16 -2.95
N HIS A 30 -7.76 -12.36 -3.35
CA HIS A 30 -8.45 -12.59 -4.63
C HIS A 30 -9.74 -11.79 -4.76
N VAL A 31 -10.52 -11.68 -3.68
CA VAL A 31 -11.77 -10.90 -3.66
C VAL A 31 -11.46 -9.40 -3.73
N ALA A 32 -10.49 -8.95 -2.94
CA ALA A 32 -10.08 -7.55 -2.91
C ALA A 32 -9.51 -7.09 -4.25
N ILE A 33 -8.58 -7.85 -4.84
CA ILE A 33 -7.96 -7.57 -6.14
C ILE A 33 -9.04 -7.47 -7.22
N ARG A 34 -9.95 -8.44 -7.29
CA ARG A 34 -11.07 -8.41 -8.26
C ARG A 34 -11.93 -7.14 -8.09
N SER A 35 -12.25 -6.78 -6.85
CA SER A 35 -13.02 -5.56 -6.56
C SER A 35 -12.28 -4.29 -6.98
N LEU A 36 -10.98 -4.22 -6.74
CA LEU A 36 -10.14 -3.08 -7.13
C LEU A 36 -9.97 -2.97 -8.65
N GLN A 37 -9.82 -4.09 -9.36
CA GLN A 37 -9.78 -4.13 -10.82
C GLN A 37 -11.12 -3.72 -11.44
N ASN A 38 -12.25 -4.20 -10.90
CA ASN A 38 -13.58 -3.79 -11.36
C ASN A 38 -13.86 -2.30 -11.18
N LYS A 39 -13.17 -1.66 -10.25
CA LYS A 39 -13.23 -0.20 -10.00
C LYS A 39 -12.14 0.58 -10.74
N SER A 40 -11.35 -0.08 -11.59
CA SER A 40 -10.20 0.51 -12.30
C SER A 40 -9.17 1.17 -11.37
N LEU A 41 -9.08 0.74 -10.12
CA LEU A 41 -8.15 1.31 -9.13
C LEU A 41 -6.76 0.69 -9.23
N ILE A 42 -6.68 -0.54 -9.72
CA ILE A 42 -5.42 -1.24 -9.99
C ILE A 42 -5.51 -1.99 -11.31
N LYS A 43 -4.35 -2.29 -11.86
CA LYS A 43 -4.16 -3.24 -12.96
C LYS A 43 -3.04 -4.21 -12.56
N ILE A 44 -3.11 -5.44 -13.07
CA ILE A 44 -1.98 -6.37 -12.96
C ILE A 44 -1.46 -6.56 -14.39
N ASN A 45 -0.20 -6.20 -14.62
CA ASN A 45 0.45 -6.30 -15.91
C ASN A 45 1.74 -7.10 -15.75
N ARG A 46 1.90 -8.17 -16.54
CA ARG A 46 3.05 -9.08 -16.43
C ARG A 46 3.32 -9.54 -14.98
N GLY A 47 2.26 -9.82 -14.22
CA GLY A 47 2.35 -10.24 -12.81
C GLY A 47 2.71 -9.13 -11.81
N MET A 48 2.72 -7.85 -12.24
CA MET A 48 3.08 -6.71 -11.39
C MET A 48 1.87 -5.80 -11.17
N PHE A 49 1.73 -5.25 -9.96
CA PHE A 49 0.72 -4.24 -9.70
C PHE A 49 1.06 -2.92 -10.38
N GLU A 50 0.09 -2.38 -11.12
CA GLU A 50 0.09 -1.03 -11.66
C GLU A 50 -1.05 -0.25 -11.00
N MET A 51 -0.78 1.01 -10.64
CA MET A 51 -1.77 1.94 -10.09
C MET A 51 -1.47 3.32 -10.68
N HIS A 52 -2.52 4.04 -11.11
CA HIS A 52 -2.37 5.42 -11.56
C HIS A 52 -1.77 6.28 -10.45
N ASP A 53 -0.89 7.20 -10.81
CA ASP A 53 -0.24 8.13 -9.89
C ASP A 53 -1.25 8.87 -9.01
N GLN A 54 -2.35 9.37 -9.57
CA GLN A 54 -3.40 10.05 -8.81
C GLN A 54 -4.06 9.14 -7.75
N ILE A 55 -4.32 7.88 -8.09
CA ILE A 55 -4.94 6.91 -7.17
C ILE A 55 -3.94 6.48 -6.08
N ARG A 56 -2.68 6.29 -6.47
CA ARG A 56 -1.57 6.00 -5.55
C ARG A 56 -1.38 7.13 -4.56
N ASP A 57 -1.34 8.36 -5.05
CA ASP A 57 -1.09 9.54 -4.22
C ASP A 57 -2.30 9.82 -3.32
N MET A 58 -3.53 9.56 -3.78
CA MET A 58 -4.71 9.53 -2.91
C MET A 58 -4.58 8.50 -1.78
N GLY A 59 -4.12 7.27 -2.08
CA GLY A 59 -3.88 6.25 -1.05
C GLY A 59 -2.84 6.68 -0.02
N ARG A 60 -1.77 7.35 -0.47
CA ARG A 60 -0.71 7.88 0.39
C ARG A 60 -1.19 9.06 1.24
N GLU A 61 -2.04 9.91 0.69
CA GLU A 61 -2.68 11.02 1.42
C GLU A 61 -3.58 10.51 2.54
N ILE A 62 -4.32 9.41 2.32
CA ILE A 62 -5.11 8.76 3.37
C ILE A 62 -4.20 8.34 4.54
N VAL A 63 -3.07 7.70 4.26
CA VAL A 63 -2.10 7.29 5.28
C VAL A 63 -1.43 8.48 5.95
N LEU A 64 -1.10 9.53 5.19
CA LEU A 64 -0.54 10.77 5.73
C LEU A 64 -1.46 11.40 6.78
N ARG A 65 -2.77 11.40 6.53
CA ARG A 65 -3.80 11.95 7.44
C ARG A 65 -4.01 11.15 8.72
N GLU A 66 -3.52 9.92 8.81
CA GLU A 66 -3.52 9.18 10.09
C GLU A 66 -2.68 9.91 11.13
N SER A 67 -1.59 10.57 10.71
CA SER A 67 -0.78 11.44 11.55
C SER A 67 0.10 12.37 10.71
N LEU A 68 -0.24 13.66 10.68
CA LEU A 68 0.53 14.65 9.91
C LEU A 68 1.93 14.87 10.51
N LEU A 69 2.05 14.81 11.83
CA LEU A 69 3.27 15.21 12.57
C LEU A 69 4.18 14.04 12.94
N HIS A 70 3.61 12.85 13.13
CA HIS A 70 4.34 11.69 13.63
C HIS A 70 4.23 10.54 12.63
N SER A 71 5.25 10.39 11.80
CA SER A 71 5.36 9.31 10.83
C SER A 71 5.17 7.93 11.49
N GLY A 72 5.77 7.70 12.66
CA GLY A 72 5.65 6.43 13.40
C GLY A 72 4.25 6.05 13.88
N LEU A 73 3.28 6.97 13.85
CA LEU A 73 1.86 6.67 14.15
C LEU A 73 1.05 6.29 12.90
N ARG A 74 1.65 6.37 11.70
CA ARG A 74 1.01 5.97 10.45
C ARG A 74 1.11 4.45 10.29
N SER A 75 0.05 3.88 9.74
CA SER A 75 -0.09 2.44 9.54
C SER A 75 0.76 1.90 8.39
N ARG A 76 1.25 2.78 7.49
CA ARG A 76 2.25 2.48 6.46
C ARG A 76 3.24 3.63 6.31
N LEU A 77 4.46 3.30 5.89
CA LEU A 77 5.51 4.26 5.54
C LEU A 77 5.97 3.94 4.12
N TRP A 78 5.85 4.89 3.20
CA TRP A 78 6.16 4.67 1.78
C TRP A 78 7.44 5.37 1.31
N CYS A 79 7.98 6.32 2.08
CA CYS A 79 9.25 6.97 1.78
C CYS A 79 10.30 6.72 2.86
N VAL A 80 11.56 6.70 2.43
CA VAL A 80 12.71 6.49 3.32
C VAL A 80 12.78 7.56 4.41
N GLY A 81 12.44 8.81 4.08
CA GLY A 81 12.42 9.91 5.05
C GLY A 81 11.44 9.66 6.20
N ASP A 82 10.21 9.26 5.89
CA ASP A 82 9.21 8.91 6.90
C ASP A 82 9.64 7.69 7.73
N ALA A 83 10.29 6.70 7.11
CA ALA A 83 10.81 5.54 7.82
C ALA A 83 11.94 5.90 8.81
N VAL A 84 12.87 6.76 8.38
CA VAL A 84 13.96 7.25 9.24
C VAL A 84 13.40 8.14 10.36
N ASP A 85 12.49 9.06 10.04
CA ASP A 85 11.83 9.92 11.04
C ASP A 85 11.09 9.09 12.09
N ALA A 86 10.36 8.05 11.66
CA ALA A 86 9.68 7.13 12.54
C ALA A 86 10.67 6.46 13.49
N LEU A 87 11.77 5.88 12.97
CA LEU A 87 12.74 5.15 13.78
C LEU A 87 13.57 6.04 14.73
N THR A 88 13.78 7.31 14.39
CA THR A 88 14.66 8.21 15.15
C THR A 88 13.93 9.00 16.25
N ARG A 89 12.62 9.23 16.12
CA ARG A 89 11.81 9.91 17.14
C ARG A 89 11.22 9.00 18.22
N PHE A 90 11.59 7.72 18.23
CA PHE A 90 11.32 6.80 19.34
C PHE A 90 12.42 6.85 20.44
N GLN A 91 13.33 7.83 20.39
CA GLN A 91 14.25 8.19 21.49
C GLN A 91 13.82 9.48 22.18
#